data_AF-A0A257QS89-F1
#
_entry.id   AF-A0A257QS89-F1
#
_cell.length_a   1.000
_cell.length_b   1.000
_cell.length_c   1.000
_cell.angle_alpha   90.00
_cell.angle_beta   90.00
_cell.angle_gamma   90.00
#
_symmetry.space_group_name_H-M   'P 1'
#
loop_
_entity.id
_entity.type
_entity.pdbx_description
1 polymer ?
#
loop_
_entity_poly.entity_id
_entity_poly.type
_entity_poly.pdbx_seq_one_letter_code
_entity_poly.pdbx_strand_id
1 'polypeptide(L)'
;MSFRSPRRPNFFYTTAPLPCPYVAGRTERKIVTELSGVSAESLHDRLSRGGFRRSHNIAYAPVCPGCQACVPIRIIAASFTPNRTQKRIAQINQDLVAYETPPRATAEQYHLFQRYQQVRHAEGDMASMSFYDYRAMVEDTPIETWLVEFRDAAERLVGACLTDRIGDGLSA
;
A
#
# COMPACT_ATOMS: atom_id res chain seq x y z
N MET A 1 34.85 21.04 6.45
CA MET A 1 33.84 20.99 7.53
C MET A 1 32.56 20.40 6.95
N SER A 2 32.14 19.21 7.41
CA SER A 2 30.89 18.58 6.96
C SER A 2 29.72 19.19 7.73
N PHE A 3 28.91 20.01 7.06
CA PHE A 3 27.70 20.57 7.64
C PHE A 3 26.67 19.43 7.78
N ARG A 4 26.51 18.88 8.98
CA ARG A 4 25.39 17.97 9.26
C ARG A 4 24.13 18.82 9.37
N SER A 5 23.23 18.69 8.39
CA SER A 5 21.89 19.29 8.45
C SER A 5 21.21 18.92 9.78
N PRO A 6 20.57 19.85 10.48
CA PRO A 6 19.94 19.58 11.78
C PRO A 6 18.88 18.50 11.61
N ARG A 7 19.03 17.39 12.33
CA ARG A 7 18.03 16.31 12.37
C ARG A 7 16.79 16.84 13.06
N ARG A 8 15.75 17.17 12.30
CA ARG A 8 14.43 17.47 12.87
C ARG A 8 13.88 16.20 13.56
N PRO A 9 13.25 16.33 14.73
CA PRO A 9 12.61 15.19 15.37
C PRO A 9 11.46 14.67 14.50
N ASN A 10 11.34 13.34 14.40
CA ASN A 10 10.15 12.72 13.81
C ASN A 10 9.14 12.48 14.94
N PHE A 11 7.95 13.04 14.81
CA PHE A 11 6.89 12.86 15.79
C PHE A 11 6.09 11.60 15.49
N PHE A 12 5.78 10.85 16.55
CA PHE A 12 4.93 9.67 16.48
C PHE A 12 3.71 9.89 17.37
N TYR A 13 2.55 9.51 16.85
CA TYR A 13 1.28 9.60 17.55
C TYR A 13 0.66 8.22 17.63
N THR A 14 -0.18 7.99 18.63
CA THR A 14 -0.91 6.73 18.75
C THR A 14 -2.39 6.98 18.55
N THR A 15 -3.05 6.13 17.77
CA THR A 15 -4.50 6.22 17.55
C THR A 15 -5.26 5.85 18.82
N ALA A 16 -6.53 6.26 18.85
CA ALA A 16 -7.50 5.69 19.78
C ALA A 16 -7.63 4.16 19.53
N PRO A 17 -7.96 3.38 20.57
CA PRO A 17 -8.28 1.97 20.41
C PRO A 17 -9.58 1.81 19.61
N LEU A 18 -9.56 0.93 18.61
CA LEU A 18 -10.72 0.56 17.78
C LEU A 18 -10.88 -0.98 17.77
N PRO A 19 -12.03 -1.54 17.37
CA PRO A 19 -12.14 -2.98 17.12
C PRO A 19 -11.11 -3.44 16.08
N CYS A 20 -10.50 -4.61 16.28
CA CYS A 20 -9.54 -5.16 15.32
C CYS A 20 -10.29 -5.65 14.06
N PRO A 21 -9.89 -5.21 12.86
CA PRO A 21 -10.58 -5.61 11.62
C PRO A 21 -10.31 -7.06 11.22
N TYR A 22 -9.27 -7.69 11.77
CA TYR A 22 -8.85 -9.05 11.37
C TYR A 22 -9.15 -10.13 12.40
N VAL A 23 -9.25 -9.77 13.69
CA VAL A 23 -9.41 -10.75 14.78
C VAL A 23 -10.52 -10.29 15.71
N ALA A 24 -11.66 -10.98 15.64
CA ALA A 24 -12.83 -10.69 16.46
C ALA A 24 -12.48 -10.68 17.96
N GLY A 25 -13.08 -9.73 18.68
CA GLY A 25 -12.86 -9.55 20.13
C GLY A 25 -11.52 -8.94 20.52
N ARG A 26 -10.65 -8.59 19.57
CA ARG A 26 -9.40 -7.85 19.83
C ARG A 26 -9.56 -6.37 19.51
N THR A 27 -8.64 -5.57 20.05
CA THR A 27 -8.54 -4.14 19.80
C THR A 27 -7.35 -3.86 18.88
N GLU A 28 -7.55 -2.98 17.90
CA GLU A 28 -6.51 -2.36 17.10
C GLU A 28 -6.05 -1.04 17.72
N ARG A 29 -4.74 -0.82 17.69
CA ARG A 29 -4.11 0.48 17.96
C ARG A 29 -2.93 0.66 17.03
N LYS A 30 -2.74 1.85 16.46
CA LYS A 30 -1.64 2.13 15.54
C LYS A 30 -0.74 3.23 16.11
N ILE A 31 0.56 3.11 15.88
CA ILE A 31 1.48 4.24 15.94
C ILE A 31 1.60 4.81 14.52
N VAL A 32 1.56 6.13 14.38
CA VAL A 32 1.55 6.82 13.09
C VAL A 32 2.56 7.97 13.08
N THR A 33 3.12 8.26 11.92
CA THR A 33 3.98 9.41 11.66
C THR A 33 3.77 9.91 10.24
N GLU A 34 3.95 11.20 10.03
CA GLU A 34 3.86 11.82 8.71
C GLU A 34 5.16 11.65 7.93
N LEU A 35 5.04 11.34 6.65
CA LEU A 35 6.12 11.37 5.67
C LEU A 35 6.04 12.70 4.94
N SER A 36 7.04 13.56 5.11
CA SER A 36 7.05 14.87 4.46
C SER A 36 8.46 15.36 4.17
N GLY A 37 8.54 16.27 3.19
CA GLY A 37 9.77 16.93 2.77
C GLY A 37 10.82 15.99 2.18
N VAL A 38 12.03 16.53 2.01
CA VAL A 38 13.16 15.87 1.30
C VAL A 38 13.64 14.57 1.95
N SER A 39 13.25 14.29 3.20
CA SER A 39 13.65 13.08 3.92
C SER A 39 12.60 11.97 3.88
N ALA A 40 11.43 12.20 3.26
CA ALA A 40 10.29 11.29 3.26
C ALA A 40 10.67 9.88 2.80
N GLU A 41 11.34 9.75 1.65
CA GLU A 41 11.79 8.44 1.12
C GLU A 41 12.72 7.72 2.10
N SER A 42 13.77 8.40 2.57
CA SER A 42 14.73 7.80 3.50
C SER A 42 14.07 7.39 4.83
N LEU A 43 13.03 8.11 5.27
CA LEU A 43 12.27 7.81 6.47
C LEU A 43 11.37 6.60 6.22
N HIS A 44 10.63 6.60 5.12
CA HIS A 44 9.80 5.47 4.69
C HIS A 44 10.60 4.18 4.57
N ASP A 45 11.79 4.22 3.98
CA ASP A 45 12.70 3.07 3.89
C ASP A 45 13.10 2.49 5.25
N ARG A 46 13.40 3.36 6.22
CA ARG A 46 13.76 2.92 7.58
C ARG A 46 12.54 2.34 8.30
N LEU A 47 11.40 3.01 8.20
CA LEU A 47 10.15 2.60 8.86
C LEU A 47 9.61 1.29 8.29
N SER A 48 9.65 1.13 6.96
CA SER A 48 9.23 -0.10 6.27
C SER A 48 10.06 -1.31 6.68
N ARG A 49 11.36 -1.13 6.94
CA ARG A 49 12.22 -2.18 7.53
C ARG A 49 11.85 -2.49 8.98
N GLY A 50 11.32 -1.50 9.70
CA GLY A 50 10.76 -1.65 11.05
C GLY A 50 9.31 -2.16 11.09
N GLY A 51 8.73 -2.55 9.95
CA GLY A 51 7.37 -3.11 9.88
C GLY A 51 6.23 -2.10 9.75
N PHE A 52 6.55 -0.82 9.49
CA PHE A 52 5.53 0.17 9.13
C PHE A 52 4.99 -0.10 7.72
N ARG A 53 3.73 0.26 7.54
CA ARG A 53 3.00 0.31 6.26
C ARG A 53 2.70 1.78 5.93
N ARG A 54 2.32 2.07 4.68
CA ARG A 54 1.97 3.43 4.24
C ARG A 54 0.55 3.52 3.74
N SER A 55 -0.08 4.67 3.93
CA SER A 55 -1.26 5.13 3.20
C SER A 55 -1.18 6.65 3.10
N HIS A 56 -1.35 7.21 1.89
CA HIS A 56 -1.13 8.64 1.64
C HIS A 56 0.26 9.08 2.15
N ASN A 57 0.35 10.26 2.76
CA ASN A 57 1.55 10.75 3.43
C ASN A 57 1.77 10.18 4.85
N ILE A 58 1.09 9.11 5.27
CA ILE A 58 1.19 8.56 6.64
C ILE A 58 1.85 7.18 6.62
N ALA A 59 2.89 7.01 7.45
CA ALA A 59 3.43 5.70 7.80
C ALA A 59 2.84 5.24 9.15
N TYR A 60 2.45 3.98 9.25
CA TYR A 60 1.84 3.42 10.46
C TYR A 60 2.26 1.98 10.75
N ALA A 61 2.27 1.60 12.03
CA ALA A 61 2.46 0.22 12.47
C ALA A 61 1.46 -0.14 13.58
N PRO A 62 0.98 -1.39 13.65
CA PRO A 62 0.13 -1.83 14.73
C PRO A 62 0.92 -1.97 16.05
N VAL A 63 0.35 -1.49 17.14
CA VAL A 63 0.91 -1.52 18.51
C VAL A 63 -0.15 -2.02 19.51
N CYS A 64 -0.91 -3.02 19.10
CA CYS A 64 -2.03 -3.57 19.84
C CYS A 64 -1.56 -4.25 21.15
N PRO A 65 -2.16 -3.94 22.31
CA PRO A 65 -1.79 -4.58 23.58
C PRO A 65 -1.96 -6.11 23.52
N GLY A 66 -0.91 -6.85 23.87
CA GLY A 66 -0.94 -8.32 23.95
C GLY A 66 -1.18 -9.05 22.61
N CYS A 67 -0.95 -8.40 21.46
CA CYS A 67 -1.17 -8.98 20.14
C CYS A 67 0.00 -8.70 19.20
N GLN A 68 0.44 -9.73 18.47
CA GLN A 68 1.51 -9.65 17.45
C GLN A 68 1.09 -10.29 16.12
N ALA A 69 -0.22 -10.45 15.88
CA ALA A 69 -0.74 -11.15 14.70
C ALA A 69 -0.46 -10.39 13.37
N CYS A 70 -0.27 -9.08 13.43
CA CYS A 70 0.02 -8.26 12.26
C CYS A 70 1.52 -8.31 11.92
N VAL A 71 1.94 -9.38 11.25
CA VAL A 71 3.33 -9.59 10.85
C VAL A 71 3.62 -8.87 9.52
N PRO A 72 4.65 -8.01 9.42
CA PRO A 72 5.10 -7.49 8.14
C PRO A 72 5.74 -8.60 7.31
N ILE A 73 5.30 -8.77 6.06
CA ILE A 73 5.79 -9.83 5.17
C ILE A 73 6.79 -9.24 4.18
N ARG A 74 7.90 -9.95 3.96
CA ARG A 74 8.89 -9.66 2.93
C ARG A 74 9.05 -10.90 2.05
N ILE A 75 9.04 -10.69 0.73
CA ILE A 75 9.16 -11.77 -0.25
C ILE A 75 10.44 -11.54 -1.05
N ILE A 76 11.32 -12.56 -1.07
CA ILE A 76 12.52 -12.54 -1.91
C ILE A 76 12.09 -12.86 -3.34
N ALA A 77 11.63 -11.83 -4.07
CA ALA A 77 11.08 -11.99 -5.42
C ALA A 77 12.05 -12.71 -6.38
N ALA A 78 13.36 -12.46 -6.25
CA ALA A 78 14.39 -13.11 -7.06
C ALA A 78 14.49 -14.64 -6.86
N SER A 79 13.97 -15.17 -5.76
CA SER A 79 13.95 -16.62 -5.47
C SER A 79 12.66 -17.31 -5.91
N PHE A 80 11.69 -16.55 -6.44
CA PHE A 80 10.39 -17.08 -6.82
C PHE A 80 10.53 -18.11 -7.96
N THR A 81 10.04 -19.33 -7.72
CA THR A 81 9.90 -20.35 -8.73
C THR A 81 8.44 -20.78 -8.81
N PRO A 82 7.75 -20.60 -9.96
CA PRO A 82 6.34 -20.89 -10.05
C PRO A 82 6.08 -22.40 -9.96
N ASN A 83 5.13 -22.79 -9.10
CA ASN A 83 4.65 -24.17 -9.02
C ASN A 83 3.68 -24.50 -10.17
N ARG A 84 3.21 -25.75 -10.25
CA ARG A 84 2.30 -26.22 -11.32
C ARG A 84 1.02 -25.36 -11.42
N THR A 85 0.44 -24.99 -10.28
CA THR A 85 -0.78 -24.17 -10.23
C THR A 85 -0.51 -22.76 -10.73
N GLN A 86 0.59 -22.13 -10.32
CA GLN A 86 0.98 -20.80 -10.77
C GLN A 86 1.31 -20.77 -12.27
N LYS A 87 1.99 -21.79 -12.80
CA LYS A 87 2.22 -21.92 -14.24
C LYS A 87 0.91 -22.02 -15.03
N ARG A 88 -0.05 -22.83 -14.53
CA ARG A 88 -1.39 -22.92 -15.14
C ARG A 88 -2.12 -21.58 -15.09
N ILE A 89 -2.07 -20.87 -13.96
CA ILE A 89 -2.71 -19.55 -13.81
C ILE A 89 -2.08 -18.53 -14.78
N ALA A 90 -0.75 -18.53 -14.91
CA ALA A 90 -0.07 -17.66 -15.86
C ALA A 90 -0.49 -17.97 -17.31
N GLN A 91 -0.66 -19.25 -17.67
CA GLN A 91 -1.09 -19.66 -19.00
C GLN A 91 -2.52 -19.21 -19.36
N ILE A 92 -3.47 -19.28 -18.42
CA ILE A 92 -4.85 -18.88 -18.70
C ILE A 92 -5.06 -17.36 -18.72
N ASN A 93 -4.09 -16.57 -18.23
CA ASN A 93 -4.13 -15.11 -18.20
C ASN A 93 -3.02 -14.50 -19.08
N GLN A 94 -2.61 -15.20 -20.14
CA GLN A 94 -1.56 -14.71 -21.06
C GLN A 94 -1.98 -13.48 -21.87
N ASP A 95 -3.28 -13.21 -21.92
CA ASP A 95 -3.88 -12.04 -22.53
C ASP A 95 -3.75 -10.77 -21.67
N LEU A 96 -3.32 -10.91 -20.40
CA LEU A 96 -3.12 -9.76 -19.52
C LEU A 96 -1.75 -9.10 -19.73
N VAL A 97 -1.76 -7.79 -19.91
CA VAL A 97 -0.57 -6.95 -20.02
C VAL A 97 -0.51 -5.99 -18.84
N ALA A 98 0.67 -5.86 -18.23
CA ALA A 98 0.92 -4.93 -17.14
C ALA A 98 1.57 -3.65 -17.65
N TYR A 99 1.06 -2.49 -17.23
CA TYR A 99 1.55 -1.17 -17.60
C TYR A 99 1.89 -0.35 -16.34
N GLU A 100 3.11 0.15 -16.26
CA GLU A 100 3.47 1.15 -15.26
C GLU A 100 2.96 2.52 -15.69
N THR A 101 2.14 3.15 -14.86
CA THR A 101 1.54 4.46 -15.13
C THR A 101 1.79 5.41 -13.96
N PRO A 102 1.87 6.73 -14.21
CA PRO A 102 1.99 7.70 -13.13
C PRO A 102 0.85 7.53 -12.10
N PRO A 103 1.06 7.89 -10.82
CA PRO A 103 0.04 7.80 -9.79
C PRO A 103 -1.00 8.91 -10.01
N ARG A 104 -1.87 8.74 -11.01
CA ARG A 104 -2.98 9.63 -11.33
C ARG A 104 -4.26 8.84 -11.28
N ALA A 105 -5.21 9.32 -10.49
CA ALA A 105 -6.49 8.66 -10.37
C ALA A 105 -7.35 8.89 -11.61
N THR A 106 -7.89 7.81 -12.17
CA THR A 106 -8.84 7.86 -13.28
C THR A 106 -10.22 7.35 -12.86
N ALA A 107 -11.25 7.77 -13.58
CA ALA A 107 -12.61 7.28 -13.33
C ALA A 107 -12.73 5.77 -13.57
N GLU A 108 -12.00 5.22 -14.56
CA GLU A 108 -11.98 3.78 -14.84
C GLU A 108 -11.41 3.00 -13.65
N GLN A 109 -10.27 3.43 -13.10
CA GLN A 109 -9.67 2.82 -11.91
C GLN A 109 -10.60 2.90 -10.70
N TYR A 110 -11.23 4.06 -10.48
CA TYR A 110 -12.16 4.24 -9.36
C TYR A 110 -13.39 3.33 -9.47
N HIS A 111 -13.97 3.18 -10.66
CA HIS A 111 -15.08 2.24 -10.86
C HIS A 111 -14.67 0.79 -10.58
N LEU A 112 -13.46 0.39 -10.99
CA LEU A 112 -12.91 -0.92 -10.67
C LEU A 112 -12.71 -1.08 -9.15
N PHE A 113 -12.14 -0.08 -8.49
CA PHE A 113 -11.95 -0.03 -7.03
C PHE A 113 -13.29 -0.15 -6.29
N GLN A 114 -14.29 0.64 -6.67
CA GLN A 114 -15.62 0.62 -6.04
C GLN A 114 -16.27 -0.77 -6.18
N ARG A 115 -16.21 -1.38 -7.37
CA ARG A 115 -16.70 -2.74 -7.59
C ARG A 115 -15.99 -3.76 -6.71
N TYR A 116 -14.66 -3.67 -6.61
CA TYR A 116 -13.87 -4.55 -5.75
C TYR A 116 -14.27 -4.40 -4.28
N GLN A 117 -14.38 -3.16 -3.79
CA GLN A 117 -14.77 -2.86 -2.42
C GLN A 117 -16.17 -3.39 -2.10
N GLN A 118 -17.16 -3.15 -2.97
CA GLN A 118 -18.53 -3.65 -2.76
C GLN A 118 -18.61 -5.18 -2.71
N VAL A 119 -17.77 -5.89 -3.47
CA VAL A 119 -17.81 -7.37 -3.51
C VAL A 119 -17.02 -8.00 -2.37
N ARG A 120 -15.87 -7.42 -1.98
CA ARG A 120 -14.93 -8.06 -1.04
C ARG A 120 -14.92 -7.43 0.35
N HIS A 121 -15.25 -6.15 0.46
CA HIS A 121 -15.04 -5.31 1.64
C HIS A 121 -16.20 -4.34 1.88
N ALA A 122 -17.44 -4.77 1.63
CA ALA A 122 -18.63 -3.91 1.65
C ALA A 122 -18.83 -3.15 2.98
N GLU A 123 -18.36 -3.74 4.08
CA GLU A 123 -18.46 -3.19 5.45
C GLU A 123 -17.20 -2.41 5.88
N GLY A 124 -16.16 -2.34 5.05
CA GLY A 124 -14.93 -1.62 5.35
C GLY A 124 -15.01 -0.14 4.99
N ASP A 125 -14.25 0.71 5.71
CA ASP A 125 -14.25 2.18 5.53
C ASP A 125 -14.01 2.62 4.08
N MET A 126 -13.19 1.86 3.35
CA MET A 126 -12.86 2.12 1.95
C MET A 126 -14.05 1.92 0.99
N ALA A 127 -15.10 1.19 1.37
CA ALA A 127 -16.28 1.01 0.53
C ALA A 127 -17.14 2.29 0.40
N SER A 128 -17.01 3.22 1.34
CA SER A 128 -17.67 4.53 1.30
C SER A 128 -16.81 5.65 0.73
N MET A 129 -15.60 5.37 0.26
CA MET A 129 -14.72 6.38 -0.33
C MET A 129 -15.33 6.95 -1.60
N SER A 130 -15.33 8.28 -1.71
CA SER A 130 -15.65 8.99 -2.94
C SER A 130 -14.49 8.93 -3.94
N PHE A 131 -14.73 9.42 -5.16
CA PHE A 131 -13.63 9.60 -6.13
C PHE A 131 -12.53 10.54 -5.60
N TYR A 132 -12.88 11.54 -4.79
CA TYR A 132 -11.90 12.45 -4.19
C TYR A 132 -11.02 11.76 -3.16
N ASP A 133 -11.60 10.89 -2.33
CA ASP A 133 -10.84 10.10 -1.35
C ASP A 133 -9.92 9.10 -2.06
N TYR A 134 -10.42 8.44 -3.10
CA TYR A 134 -9.61 7.53 -3.93
C TYR A 134 -8.45 8.29 -4.59
N ARG A 135 -8.74 9.49 -5.11
CA ARG A 135 -7.74 10.35 -5.73
C ARG A 135 -6.66 10.77 -4.73
N ALA A 136 -7.02 11.21 -3.53
CA ALA A 136 -6.06 11.54 -2.49
C ALA A 136 -5.16 10.33 -2.17
N MET A 137 -5.74 9.13 -2.06
CA MET A 137 -4.99 7.91 -1.78
C MET A 137 -3.93 7.59 -2.87
N VAL A 138 -4.27 7.82 -4.13
CA VAL A 138 -3.39 7.56 -5.27
C VAL A 138 -2.36 8.67 -5.46
N GLU A 139 -2.78 9.94 -5.41
CA GLU A 139 -1.97 11.09 -5.84
C GLU A 139 -1.16 11.73 -4.70
N ASP A 140 -1.63 11.67 -3.45
CA ASP A 140 -0.96 12.32 -2.31
C ASP A 140 0.17 11.44 -1.77
N THR A 141 1.25 11.40 -2.54
CA THR A 141 2.45 10.63 -2.22
C THR A 141 3.68 11.52 -2.03
N PRO A 142 4.36 11.46 -0.87
CA PRO A 142 5.62 12.17 -0.62
C PRO A 142 6.85 11.32 -1.00
N ILE A 143 6.64 10.14 -1.58
CA ILE A 143 7.67 9.21 -2.01
C ILE A 143 7.42 8.82 -3.46
N GLU A 144 8.35 8.08 -4.04
CA GLU A 144 8.15 7.56 -5.38
C GLU A 144 7.12 6.43 -5.42
N THR A 145 6.01 6.73 -6.10
CA THR A 145 4.86 5.85 -6.25
C THR A 145 4.41 5.85 -7.72
N TRP A 146 3.90 4.71 -8.19
CA TRP A 146 3.24 4.57 -9.48
C TRP A 146 2.09 3.56 -9.37
N LEU A 147 1.31 3.44 -10.44
CA LEU A 147 0.32 2.38 -10.59
C LEU A 147 0.84 1.33 -11.57
N VAL A 148 0.57 0.06 -11.27
CA VAL A 148 0.68 -1.01 -12.25
C VAL A 148 -0.74 -1.39 -12.66
N GLU A 149 -1.13 -1.04 -13.88
CA GLU A 149 -2.43 -1.39 -14.45
C GLU A 149 -2.33 -2.73 -15.21
N PHE A 150 -3.30 -3.61 -14.98
CA PHE A 150 -3.43 -4.87 -15.71
C PHE A 150 -4.61 -4.75 -16.66
N ARG A 151 -4.35 -4.88 -17.97
CA ARG A 151 -5.35 -4.79 -19.02
C ARG A 151 -5.42 -6.08 -19.81
N ASP A 152 -6.62 -6.46 -20.24
CA ASP A 152 -6.83 -7.62 -21.11
C ASP A 152 -6.60 -7.28 -22.60
N ALA A 153 -6.74 -8.27 -23.48
CA ALA A 153 -6.55 -8.10 -24.93
C ALA A 153 -7.55 -7.11 -25.60
N ALA A 154 -8.62 -6.71 -24.91
CA ALA A 154 -9.54 -5.68 -25.35
C ALA A 154 -9.25 -4.31 -24.70
N GLU A 155 -8.06 -4.15 -24.09
CA GLU A 155 -7.59 -2.96 -23.39
C GLU A 155 -8.44 -2.56 -22.17
N ARG A 156 -9.25 -3.48 -21.63
CA ARG A 156 -10.09 -3.20 -20.46
C ARG A 156 -9.27 -3.32 -19.20
N LEU A 157 -9.39 -2.35 -18.28
CA LEU A 157 -8.74 -2.43 -16.98
C LEU A 157 -9.38 -3.52 -16.11
N VAL A 158 -8.59 -4.54 -15.74
CA VAL A 158 -9.04 -5.67 -14.91
C VAL A 158 -8.40 -5.70 -13.52
N GLY A 159 -7.29 -4.98 -13.34
CA GLY A 159 -6.59 -4.87 -12.05
C GLY A 159 -5.72 -3.62 -12.00
N ALA A 160 -5.45 -3.13 -10.80
CA ALA A 160 -4.49 -2.06 -10.57
C ALA A 160 -3.79 -2.25 -9.21
N CYS A 161 -2.50 -1.94 -9.13
CA CYS A 161 -1.71 -1.98 -7.90
C CYS A 161 -1.01 -0.64 -7.68
N LEU A 162 -1.30 0.03 -6.55
CA LEU A 162 -0.57 1.22 -6.13
C LEU A 162 0.76 0.78 -5.51
N THR A 163 1.86 1.17 -6.14
CA THR A 163 3.19 0.61 -5.86
C THR A 163 4.16 1.70 -5.46
N ASP A 164 4.88 1.47 -4.38
CA ASP A 164 5.96 2.31 -3.88
C ASP A 164 7.32 1.69 -4.16
N ARG A 165 8.29 2.53 -4.53
CA ARG A 165 9.70 2.16 -4.48
C ARG A 165 10.22 2.31 -3.06
N ILE A 166 10.88 1.26 -2.58
CA ILE A 166 11.66 1.28 -1.35
C ILE A 166 13.10 0.86 -1.67
N GLY A 167 14.05 1.25 -0.81
CA GLY A 167 15.47 1.04 -1.07
C GLY A 167 15.91 -0.41 -1.33
N ASP A 168 15.10 -1.40 -0.93
CA ASP A 168 15.37 -2.84 -1.12
C ASP A 168 14.29 -3.59 -1.91
N GLY A 169 13.36 -2.90 -2.59
CA GLY A 169 12.33 -3.54 -3.40
C GLY A 169 11.11 -2.67 -3.71
N LEU A 170 9.96 -3.33 -3.87
CA LEU A 170 8.67 -2.71 -4.10
C LEU A 170 7.71 -3.04 -2.95
N SER A 171 6.84 -2.08 -2.62
CA SER A 171 5.69 -2.28 -1.73
C SER A 171 4.42 -1.99 -2.52
N ALA A 172 3.52 -2.95 -2.62
CA ALA A 172 2.26 -2.85 -3.38
C ALA A 172 1.11 -3.53 -2.63
#